data_AF-A0A2P1G361-F1
#
_entry.id   AF-A0A2P1G361-F1
#
_cell.length_a   1.000
_cell.length_b   1.000
_cell.length_c   1.000
_cell.angle_alpha   90.00
_cell.angle_beta   90.00
_cell.angle_gamma   90.00
#
_symmetry.space_group_name_H-M   'P 1'
#
loop_
_entity.id
_entity.type
_entity.pdbx_description
1 polymer ?
#
loop_
_entity_poly.entity_id
_entity_poly.type
_entity_poly.pdbx_seq_one_letter_code
_entity_poly.pdbx_strand_id
1 'polypeptide(L)' 'MIYIKNKEDLEKLSRYALVMILSKRARQIVDGAEAKVDTESHNPVSIAMDEYLEDKIEYDI' A
#
# COMPACT_ATOMS: atom_id res chain seq x y z
N MET A 1 0.41 17.28 -4.29
CA MET A 1 -0.09 15.89 -4.30
C MET A 1 0.75 15.16 -5.33
N ILE A 2 1.69 14.31 -4.87
CA ILE A 2 2.57 13.56 -5.77
C ILE A 2 1.86 12.24 -6.04
N TYR A 3 1.27 12.11 -7.22
CA TYR A 3 0.65 10.85 -7.68
C TYR A 3 1.73 9.97 -8.27
N ILE A 4 2.10 8.91 -7.57
CA ILE A 4 3.03 7.92 -8.09
C ILE A 4 2.20 6.88 -8.84
N LYS A 5 2.46 6.70 -10.13
CA LYS A 5 1.72 5.72 -10.95
C LYS A 5 2.40 4.35 -11.00
N ASN A 6 3.71 4.30 -10.77
CA ASN A 6 4.52 3.11 -11.01
C ASN A 6 5.41 2.78 -9.80
N LYS A 7 5.58 1.48 -9.53
CA LYS A 7 6.42 0.94 -8.45
C LYS A 7 7.88 1.40 -8.55
N GLU A 8 8.43 1.49 -9.76
CA GLU A 8 9.80 1.99 -10.00
C GLU A 8 10.02 3.41 -9.48
N ASP A 9 9.00 4.27 -9.57
CA ASP A 9 9.09 5.65 -9.11
C ASP A 9 9.02 5.71 -7.58
N LEU A 10 8.29 4.79 -6.94
CA LEU A 10 8.26 4.65 -5.48
C LEU A 10 9.57 4.10 -4.91
N GLU A 11 10.15 3.09 -5.56
CA GLU A 11 11.45 2.53 -5.18
C GLU A 11 12.58 3.58 -5.30
N LYS A 12 12.47 4.47 -6.29
CA LYS A 12 13.37 5.62 -6.44
C LYS A 12 13.11 6.73 -5.42
N LEU A 13 11.88 6.88 -4.90
CA LEU A 13 11.50 8.01 -4.06
C LEU A 13 12.11 7.92 -2.65
N SER A 14 12.05 6.76 -2.00
CA SER A 14 12.73 6.40 -0.74
C SER A 14 11.98 5.29 0.02
N ARG A 15 12.71 4.47 0.80
CA ARG A 15 12.14 3.51 1.77
C ARG A 15 11.15 4.16 2.74
N TYR A 16 11.34 5.44 3.09
CA TYR A 16 10.42 6.16 3.97
C TYR A 16 9.08 6.44 3.30
N ALA A 17 9.07 6.76 2.01
CA ALA A 17 7.83 6.99 1.26
C ALA A 17 7.00 5.70 1.15
N LEU A 18 7.68 4.57 0.91
CA LEU A 18 7.04 3.25 0.91
C LEU A 18 6.36 2.95 2.26
N VAL A 19 7.06 3.18 3.39
CA VAL A 19 6.47 2.95 4.72
C VAL A 19 5.26 3.85 4.95
N MET A 20 5.32 5.11 4.53
CA MET A 20 4.19 6.05 4.66
C MET A 20 2.96 5.57 3.90
N ILE A 21 3.13 5.11 2.66
CA ILE A 21 2.02 4.62 1.84
C ILE A 21 1.43 3.33 2.42
N LEU A 22 2.27 2.36 2.78
CA LEU A 22 1.82 1.12 3.39
C LEU A 22 1.06 1.37 4.71
N SER A 23 1.53 2.33 5.51
CA SER A 23 0.88 2.71 6.77
C SER A 23 -0.48 3.39 6.52
N LYS A 24 -0.57 4.28 5.53
CA LYS A 24 -1.83 4.93 5.12
C LYS A 24 -2.83 3.88 4.63
N ARG A 25 -2.37 2.91 3.83
CA ARG A 25 -3.23 1.83 3.33
C ARG A 25 -3.68 0.87 4.43
N ALA A 26 -2.77 0.45 5.31
CA ALA A 26 -3.12 -0.40 6.46
C ALA A 26 -4.19 0.27 7.34
N ARG A 27 -4.12 1.60 7.54
CA ARG A 27 -5.16 2.34 8.27
C ARG A 27 -6.52 2.30 7.58
N GLN A 28 -6.58 2.44 6.25
CA GLN A 28 -7.84 2.31 5.52
C GLN A 28 -8.48 0.94 5.74
N ILE A 29 -7.67 -0.13 5.75
CA ILE A 29 -8.14 -1.49 6.01
C ILE A 29 -8.67 -1.62 7.44
N VAL A 30 -7.99 -1.03 8.42
CA VAL A 30 -8.47 -0.96 9.82
C VAL A 30 -9.79 -0.20 9.92
N ASP A 31 -9.95 0.86 9.14
CA ASP A 31 -11.18 1.67 9.08
C ASP A 31 -12.33 0.97 8.34
N GLY A 32 -12.11 -0.25 7.83
CA GLY A 32 -13.13 -1.10 7.19
C GLY A 32 -13.09 -1.10 5.66
N ALA A 33 -12.05 -0.56 5.03
CA ALA A 33 -11.86 -0.69 3.59
C ALA A 33 -11.59 -2.16 3.21
N GLU A 34 -12.22 -2.62 2.13
CA GLU A 34 -11.99 -3.96 1.61
C GLU A 34 -10.56 -4.13 1.08
N ALA A 35 -10.02 -5.33 1.31
CA ALA A 35 -8.78 -5.78 0.70
C ALA A 35 -8.99 -5.99 -0.80
N LYS A 36 -8.06 -5.51 -1.62
CA LYS A 36 -8.09 -5.66 -3.08
C LYS A 36 -7.42 -6.94 -3.58
N VAL A 37 -6.81 -7.70 -2.66
CA VAL A 37 -6.17 -8.99 -2.89
C VAL A 37 -6.88 -10.05 -2.08
N ASP A 38 -6.92 -11.26 -2.62
CA ASP A 38 -7.37 -12.42 -1.86
C ASP A 38 -6.19 -12.88 -1.01
N THR A 39 -6.25 -12.58 0.29
CA THR A 39 -5.18 -12.88 1.23
C THR A 39 -5.75 -13.56 2.46
N GLU A 40 -5.08 -14.63 2.89
CA GLU A 40 -5.39 -15.33 4.15
C GLU A 40 -4.96 -14.51 5.38
N SER A 41 -4.26 -13.39 5.16
CA SER A 41 -3.72 -12.57 6.24
C SER A 41 -4.80 -11.68 6.85
N HIS A 42 -4.93 -11.73 8.18
CA HIS A 42 -5.80 -10.83 8.94
C HIS A 42 -5.09 -9.56 9.43
N ASN A 43 -3.77 -9.45 9.21
CA ASN A 43 -3.00 -8.29 9.63
C ASN A 43 -3.08 -7.18 8.56
N PRO A 44 -3.63 -6.00 8.85
CA PRO A 44 -3.78 -4.91 7.88
C PRO A 44 -2.48 -4.50 7.20
N VAL A 45 -1.34 -4.59 7.90
CA VAL A 45 -0.03 -4.23 7.33
C VAL A 45 0.43 -5.29 6.32
N SER A 46 0.17 -6.57 6.61
CA SER A 46 0.46 -7.66 5.68
C SER A 46 -0.41 -7.59 4.44
N ILE A 47 -1.71 -7.33 4.62
CA ILE A 47 -2.65 -7.12 3.49
C ILE A 47 -2.17 -5.96 2.62
N ALA A 48 -1.79 -4.82 3.20
CA ALA A 48 -1.24 -3.70 2.44
C ALA A 48 0.07 -4.05 1.72
N MET A 49 0.90 -4.91 2.30
CA MET A 49 2.12 -5.39 1.64
C MET A 49 1.78 -6.32 0.47
N ASP A 50 0.81 -7.22 0.62
CA ASP A 50 0.36 -8.13 -0.45
C ASP A 50 -0.25 -7.34 -1.61
N GLU A 51 -1.07 -6.32 -1.31
CA GLU A 51 -1.60 -5.40 -2.32
C GLU A 51 -0.50 -4.59 -3.02
N TYR A 52 0.58 -4.23 -2.31
CA TYR A 52 1.76 -3.59 -2.91
C TYR A 52 2.52 -4.54 -3.83
N LEU A 53 2.66 -5.81 -3.46
CA LEU A 53 3.34 -6.82 -4.26
C LEU A 53 2.56 -7.16 -5.53
N GLU A 54 1.23 -7.15 -5.47
CA GLU A 54 0.33 -7.36 -6.62
C GLU A 54 0.02 -6.09 -7.43
N ASP A 55 0.67 -4.95 -7.13
CA ASP A 55 0.47 -3.67 -7.81
C ASP A 55 -1.00 -3.17 -7.79
N LYS A 56 -1.75 -3.50 -6.73
CA LYS A 56 -3.16 -3.10 -6.54
C LYS A 56 -3.35 -1.86 -5.65
N ILE A 57 -2.25 -1.23 -5.22
CA ILE A 57 -2.29 0.01 -4.45
C ILE A 57 -2.17 1.23 -5.37
N GLU A 58 -3.05 2.20 -5.16
CA GLU A 58 -2.91 3.53 -5.73
C GLU A 58 -2.06 4.39 -4.78
N TYR A 59 -0.97 4.95 -5.30
CA TYR A 59 0.00 5.67 -4.51
C TYR A 59 -0.34 7.17 -4.49
N ASP A 60 -0.86 7.63 -3.35
CA ASP A 60 -1.11 9.04 -3.06
C ASP A 60 -0.37 9.47 -1.80
N ILE A 61 0.67 10.31 -1.97
CA ILE A 61 1.51 10.88 -0.90
C ILE A 61 1.02 12.29 -0.54
#